data_AF-A0A927Z2M9-F1
#
_entry.id   AF-A0A927Z2M9-F1
#
_cell.length_a   1.000
_cell.length_b   1.000
_cell.length_c   1.000
_cell.angle_alpha   90.00
_cell.angle_beta   90.00
_cell.angle_gamma   90.00
#
_symmetry.space_group_name_H-M   'P 1'
#
loop_
_entity.id
_entity.type
_entity.pdbx_description
1 polymer ?
#
loop_
_entity_poly.entity_id
_entity_poly.type
_entity_poly.pdbx_seq_one_letter_code
_entity_poly.pdbx_strand_id
1 'polypeptide(L)'
;MNPYLKNLNRIEFIITMACTGHCKHCSEGNHSSHGQCINTDAAVQAIYEICALYPIKSLMTFGGEPLLYPEAVCRIHEAAQKMNIPQRDVITNGYFSKDEKRIEEVAHMLSISGVKDILLSVDAFHQETIPLDPVMYFAECIKKETIGIRLSPAWLVSMDDNNPYNCETRNILRKFESLSIPVGSGNIIFPCGNAKKYLGDYFDPDTDYTNPYEDDPKDIRAISFDCDGSVLNGNIINNCITDIMKQYTPD
;
A
#
# COMPACT_ATOMS: atom_id res chain seq x y z
N MET A 1 7.85 -9.27 -26.73
CA MET A 1 7.16 -8.50 -25.67
C MET A 1 5.70 -8.89 -25.72
N ASN A 2 5.11 -9.25 -24.57
CA ASN A 2 3.73 -9.75 -24.53
C ASN A 2 2.73 -8.61 -24.83
N PRO A 3 1.75 -8.80 -25.73
CA PRO A 3 0.81 -7.74 -26.11
C PRO A 3 -0.01 -7.18 -24.95
N TYR A 4 -0.31 -7.99 -23.92
CA TYR A 4 -1.11 -7.57 -22.76
C TYR A 4 -0.32 -6.71 -21.76
N LEU A 5 1.02 -6.69 -21.87
CA LEU A 5 1.92 -5.96 -20.97
C LEU A 5 2.57 -4.73 -21.65
N LYS A 6 2.14 -4.40 -22.88
CA LYS A 6 2.75 -3.32 -23.68
C LYS A 6 2.70 -1.93 -23.02
N ASN A 7 1.73 -1.71 -22.12
CA ASN A 7 1.51 -0.46 -21.42
C ASN A 7 1.95 -0.50 -19.95
N LEU A 8 2.63 -1.58 -19.54
CA LEU A 8 3.13 -1.75 -18.18
C LEU A 8 4.05 -0.59 -17.80
N ASN A 9 3.70 0.08 -16.71
CA ASN A 9 4.46 1.23 -16.22
C ASN A 9 4.52 1.33 -14.68
N ARG A 10 3.93 0.37 -13.96
CA ARG A 10 3.91 0.36 -12.49
C ARG A 10 4.23 -1.02 -11.95
N ILE A 11 4.95 -1.07 -10.83
CA ILE A 11 5.19 -2.28 -10.03
C ILE A 11 4.57 -2.10 -8.65
N GLU A 12 3.93 -3.14 -8.13
CA GLU A 12 3.26 -3.13 -6.82
C GLU A 12 3.63 -4.37 -6.01
N PHE A 13 3.97 -4.20 -4.74
CA PHE A 13 4.29 -5.31 -3.84
C PHE A 13 3.42 -5.29 -2.59
N ILE A 14 2.69 -6.38 -2.37
CA ILE A 14 2.13 -6.71 -1.06
C ILE A 14 3.26 -7.35 -0.24
N ILE A 15 3.81 -6.57 0.70
CA ILE A 15 4.96 -6.98 1.51
C ILE A 15 4.58 -8.12 2.45
N THR A 16 3.39 -8.03 3.04
CA THR A 16 2.86 -9.02 3.96
C THR A 16 1.34 -8.88 4.07
N MET A 17 0.66 -9.96 4.45
CA MET A 17 -0.74 -9.91 4.90
C MET A 17 -0.84 -9.74 6.43
N ALA A 18 0.28 -9.68 7.15
CA ALA A 18 0.27 -9.34 8.57
C ALA A 18 -0.12 -7.88 8.76
N CYS A 19 -0.99 -7.58 9.72
CA CYS A 19 -1.39 -6.20 10.00
C CYS A 19 -1.55 -5.96 11.50
N THR A 20 -1.18 -4.76 11.94
CA THR A 20 -1.44 -4.26 13.30
C THR A 20 -2.87 -3.76 13.47
N GLY A 21 -3.53 -3.38 12.36
CA GLY A 21 -4.93 -2.94 12.33
C GLY A 21 -5.91 -4.10 12.13
N HIS A 22 -7.14 -3.91 12.61
CA HIS A 22 -8.27 -4.83 12.40
C HIS A 22 -9.48 -4.03 11.88
N CYS A 23 -9.25 -3.23 10.84
CA CYS A 23 -10.16 -2.20 10.38
C CYS A 23 -11.46 -2.79 9.79
N LYS A 24 -12.60 -2.19 10.14
CA LYS A 24 -13.91 -2.60 9.59
C LYS A 24 -14.04 -2.43 8.08
N HIS A 25 -13.23 -1.55 7.46
CA HIS A 25 -13.29 -1.31 6.02
C HIS A 25 -12.32 -2.17 5.20
N CYS A 26 -11.53 -3.04 5.85
CA CYS A 26 -10.45 -3.75 5.15
C CYS A 26 -10.99 -4.67 4.04
N SER A 27 -10.47 -4.50 2.82
CA SER A 27 -10.87 -5.26 1.64
C SER A 27 -10.50 -6.74 1.73
N GLU A 28 -9.35 -7.02 2.35
CA GLU A 28 -8.78 -8.36 2.55
C GLU A 28 -9.42 -9.07 3.75
N GLY A 29 -10.28 -8.37 4.51
CA GLY A 29 -10.98 -8.93 5.65
C GLY A 29 -10.12 -8.91 6.92
N ASN A 30 -10.13 -10.03 7.65
CA ASN A 30 -9.42 -10.13 8.93
C ASN A 30 -7.95 -10.51 8.70
N HIS A 31 -7.07 -9.80 9.38
CA HIS A 31 -5.63 -10.07 9.36
C HIS A 31 -5.17 -10.71 10.66
N SER A 32 -4.06 -11.46 10.55
CA SER A 32 -3.25 -11.84 11.70
C SER A 32 -2.17 -10.78 11.92
N SER A 33 -1.74 -10.56 13.15
CA SER A 33 -0.55 -9.72 13.43
C SER A 33 0.77 -10.42 13.08
N HIS A 34 0.71 -11.67 12.64
CA HIS A 34 1.83 -12.46 12.16
C HIS A 34 1.52 -12.98 10.76
N GLY A 35 2.51 -12.98 9.89
CA GLY A 35 2.37 -13.47 8.53
C GLY A 35 3.73 -13.69 7.89
N GLN A 36 3.71 -14.18 6.67
CA GLN A 36 4.92 -14.22 5.86
C GLN A 36 5.23 -12.83 5.31
N CYS A 37 6.53 -12.54 5.19
CA CYS A 37 7.03 -11.45 4.39
C CYS A 37 7.33 -11.99 2.98
N ILE A 38 7.11 -11.16 1.97
CA ILE A 38 7.55 -11.45 0.60
C ILE A 38 9.03 -11.85 0.56
N ASN A 39 9.38 -12.78 -0.32
CA ASN A 39 10.77 -13.10 -0.60
C ASN A 39 11.45 -11.88 -1.24
N THR A 40 12.21 -11.15 -0.42
CA THR A 40 12.81 -9.87 -0.80
C THR A 40 13.82 -10.02 -1.94
N ASP A 41 14.59 -11.11 -1.97
CA ASP A 41 15.59 -11.32 -3.02
C ASP A 41 14.91 -11.56 -4.38
N ALA A 42 13.84 -12.36 -4.40
CA ALA A 42 13.04 -12.57 -5.60
C ALA A 42 12.36 -11.28 -6.07
N ALA A 43 11.82 -10.48 -5.14
CA ALA A 43 11.21 -9.18 -5.45
C ALA A 43 12.21 -8.19 -6.06
N VAL A 44 13.41 -8.07 -5.46
CA VAL A 44 14.50 -7.22 -5.97
C VAL A 44 14.96 -7.67 -7.35
N GLN A 45 15.12 -8.97 -7.55
CA GLN A 45 15.50 -9.53 -8.86
C GLN A 45 14.43 -9.24 -9.91
N ALA A 46 13.14 -9.36 -9.56
CA ALA A 46 12.04 -9.06 -10.46
C ALA A 46 12.03 -7.59 -10.92
N ILE A 47 12.37 -6.64 -10.04
CA ILE A 47 12.49 -5.22 -10.41
C ILE A 47 13.55 -5.03 -11.49
N TYR A 48 14.74 -5.61 -11.32
CA TYR A 48 15.82 -5.49 -12.31
C TYR A 48 15.42 -6.08 -13.67
N GLU A 49 14.78 -7.24 -13.65
CA GLU A 49 14.32 -7.93 -14.86
C GLU A 49 13.20 -7.18 -15.58
N ILE A 50 12.23 -6.63 -14.85
CA ILE A 50 11.14 -5.84 -15.44
C ILE A 50 11.69 -4.53 -16.02
N CYS A 51 12.51 -3.80 -15.26
CA CYS A 51 13.05 -2.51 -15.71
C CYS A 51 14.03 -2.64 -16.89
N ALA A 52 14.59 -3.83 -17.14
CA ALA A 52 15.36 -4.11 -18.35
C ALA A 52 14.49 -4.16 -19.62
N LEU A 53 13.17 -4.38 -19.47
CA LEU A 53 12.24 -4.59 -20.58
C LEU A 53 11.20 -3.48 -20.72
N TYR A 54 10.82 -2.82 -19.62
CA TYR A 54 9.72 -1.87 -19.57
C TYR A 54 10.12 -0.54 -18.91
N PRO A 55 9.64 0.61 -19.43
CA PRO A 55 9.87 1.91 -18.82
C PRO A 55 8.94 2.13 -17.62
N ILE A 56 9.32 1.55 -16.47
CA ILE A 56 8.54 1.68 -15.23
C ILE A 56 8.65 3.11 -14.69
N LYS A 57 7.49 3.70 -14.41
CA LYS A 57 7.31 5.07 -13.93
C LYS A 57 7.06 5.12 -12.42
N SER A 58 6.44 4.09 -11.85
CA SER A 58 6.15 4.06 -10.42
C SER A 58 6.34 2.68 -9.81
N LEU A 59 6.72 2.66 -8.53
CA LEU A 59 6.72 1.47 -7.70
C LEU A 59 6.01 1.78 -6.39
N MET A 60 5.20 0.85 -5.90
CA MET A 60 4.52 0.99 -4.61
C MET A 60 4.64 -0.26 -3.76
N THR A 61 4.85 -0.10 -2.47
CA THR A 61 4.80 -1.17 -1.48
C THR A 61 3.66 -0.94 -0.49
N PHE A 62 2.84 -1.96 -0.26
CA PHE A 62 1.69 -1.94 0.64
C PHE A 62 1.40 -3.36 1.16
N GLY A 63 0.19 -3.61 1.68
CA GLY A 63 -0.28 -4.92 2.10
C GLY A 63 -1.17 -4.79 3.32
N GLY A 64 -0.96 -5.65 4.32
CA GLY A 64 -1.37 -5.37 5.69
C GLY A 64 -0.61 -4.15 6.23
N GLU A 65 0.30 -4.34 7.19
CA GLU A 65 1.22 -3.28 7.61
C GLU A 65 2.63 -3.57 7.08
N PRO A 66 3.07 -2.94 5.97
CA PRO A 66 4.37 -3.25 5.35
C PRO A 66 5.56 -2.90 6.26
N LEU A 67 5.42 -1.94 7.17
CA LEU A 67 6.49 -1.54 8.09
C LEU A 67 6.66 -2.49 9.28
N LEU A 68 5.91 -3.60 9.33
CA LEU A 68 6.31 -4.78 10.11
C LEU A 68 7.60 -5.42 9.56
N TYR A 69 7.91 -5.19 8.28
CA TYR A 69 9.12 -5.67 7.59
C TYR A 69 9.84 -4.52 6.87
N PRO A 70 10.30 -3.48 7.59
CA PRO A 70 10.83 -2.27 6.97
C PRO A 70 12.13 -2.53 6.20
N GLU A 71 12.94 -3.52 6.57
CA GLU A 71 14.13 -3.93 5.83
C GLU A 71 13.76 -4.45 4.42
N ALA A 72 12.67 -5.22 4.29
CA ALA A 72 12.19 -5.70 3.00
C ALA A 72 11.71 -4.54 2.11
N VAL A 73 10.93 -3.62 2.70
CA VAL A 73 10.48 -2.39 2.05
C VAL A 73 11.68 -1.59 1.52
N CYS A 74 12.67 -1.32 2.38
CA CYS A 74 13.84 -0.54 2.00
C CYS A 74 14.64 -1.19 0.87
N ARG A 75 14.89 -2.50 0.93
CA ARG A 75 15.61 -3.21 -0.15
C ARG A 75 14.89 -3.15 -1.49
N ILE A 76 13.57 -3.23 -1.50
CA ILE A 76 12.74 -3.08 -2.70
C ILE A 76 12.86 -1.66 -3.27
N HIS A 77 12.76 -0.63 -2.43
CA HIS A 77 12.87 0.77 -2.86
C HIS A 77 14.29 1.16 -3.30
N GLU A 78 15.33 0.58 -2.69
CA GLU A 78 16.72 0.75 -3.14
C GLU A 78 16.93 0.20 -4.55
N ALA A 79 16.36 -0.98 -4.86
CA ALA A 79 16.40 -1.55 -6.20
C ALA A 79 15.66 -0.65 -7.20
N ALA A 80 14.48 -0.15 -6.82
CA ALA A 80 13.70 0.79 -7.61
C ALA A 80 14.46 2.10 -7.89
N GLN A 81 15.17 2.63 -6.89
CA GLN A 81 16.02 3.81 -7.02
C GLN A 81 17.20 3.56 -7.97
N LYS A 82 17.88 2.40 -7.86
CA LYS A 82 18.97 2.01 -8.78
C LYS A 82 18.50 1.91 -10.23
N MET A 83 17.26 1.50 -10.45
CA MET A 83 16.63 1.45 -11.76
C MET A 83 16.03 2.80 -12.21
N ASN A 84 16.24 3.87 -11.45
CA ASN A 84 15.75 5.23 -11.74
C ASN A 84 14.22 5.33 -11.89
N ILE A 85 13.43 4.45 -11.25
CA ILE A 85 11.96 4.55 -11.25
C ILE A 85 11.56 5.84 -10.53
N PRO A 86 10.95 6.85 -11.17
CA PRO A 86 10.86 8.19 -10.60
C PRO A 86 9.94 8.31 -9.38
N GLN A 87 8.82 7.59 -9.36
CA GLN A 87 7.87 7.58 -8.24
C GLN A 87 7.96 6.29 -7.44
N ARG A 88 8.03 6.39 -6.11
CA ARG A 88 8.35 5.28 -5.20
C ARG A 88 7.62 5.49 -3.89
N ASP A 89 6.46 4.84 -3.75
CA ASP A 89 5.48 5.17 -2.73
C ASP A 89 5.32 4.03 -1.71
N VAL A 90 5.01 4.37 -0.46
CA VAL A 90 4.64 3.40 0.59
C VAL A 90 3.26 3.77 1.12
N ILE A 91 2.33 2.81 1.13
CA ILE A 91 1.07 2.94 1.89
C ILE A 91 1.24 2.21 3.22
N THR A 92 0.98 2.88 4.33
CA THR A 92 1.17 2.33 5.68
C THR A 92 0.17 2.96 6.63
N ASN A 93 -0.25 2.22 7.66
CA ASN A 93 -1.02 2.77 8.78
C ASN A 93 -0.12 3.49 9.81
N GLY A 94 1.21 3.40 9.66
CA GLY A 94 2.22 4.08 10.49
C GLY A 94 2.43 3.47 11.86
N TYR A 95 1.80 2.34 12.18
CA TYR A 95 1.88 1.68 13.48
C TYR A 95 2.48 0.28 13.36
N PHE A 96 3.80 0.22 13.54
CA PHE A 96 4.60 -1.02 13.51
C PHE A 96 5.44 -1.22 14.77
N SER A 97 5.58 -0.19 15.60
CA SER A 97 6.38 -0.21 16.83
C SER A 97 5.79 0.77 17.86
N LYS A 98 6.09 0.52 19.13
CA LYS A 98 5.91 1.50 20.23
C LYS A 98 7.24 2.07 20.73
N ASP A 99 8.36 1.54 20.25
CA ASP A 99 9.70 2.04 20.56
C ASP A 99 10.02 3.22 19.65
N GLU A 100 10.11 4.41 20.25
CA GLU A 100 10.43 5.66 19.56
C GLU A 100 11.73 5.58 18.76
N LYS A 101 12.76 4.91 19.28
CA LYS A 101 14.03 4.76 18.56
C LYS A 101 13.87 3.93 17.29
N ARG A 102 13.05 2.88 17.35
CA ARG A 102 12.74 2.07 16.18
C ARG A 102 11.91 2.85 15.16
N ILE A 103 11.02 3.73 15.62
CA ILE A 103 10.23 4.60 14.73
C ILE A 103 11.14 5.60 14.01
N GLU A 104 12.04 6.26 14.73
CA GLU A 104 13.06 7.16 14.15
C GLU A 104 13.97 6.42 13.16
N GLU A 105 14.47 5.23 13.53
CA GLU A 105 15.30 4.38 12.67
C GLU A 105 14.58 4.04 11.36
N VAL A 106 13.33 3.57 11.43
CA VAL A 106 12.56 3.20 10.23
C VAL A 106 12.26 4.42 9.37
N ALA A 107 11.91 5.57 9.94
CA ALA A 107 11.73 6.80 9.17
C ALA A 107 13.01 7.17 8.39
N HIS A 108 14.17 7.06 9.03
CA HIS A 108 15.46 7.31 8.40
C HIS A 108 15.78 6.28 7.31
N MET A 109 15.55 4.99 7.57
CA MET A 109 15.74 3.91 6.60
C MET A 109 14.92 4.13 5.33
N LEU A 110 13.65 4.51 5.46
CA LEU A 110 12.77 4.82 4.33
C LEU A 110 13.35 5.97 3.48
N SER A 111 13.83 7.04 4.13
CA SER A 111 14.45 8.19 3.48
C SER A 111 15.68 7.81 2.64
N ILE A 112 16.63 7.06 3.23
CA ILE A 112 17.87 6.69 2.55
C ILE A 112 17.69 5.57 1.52
N SER A 113 16.66 4.72 1.66
CA SER A 113 16.31 3.68 0.69
C SER A 113 15.75 4.22 -0.62
N GLY A 114 15.49 5.54 -0.67
CA GLY A 114 15.01 6.22 -1.85
C GLY A 114 13.50 6.29 -1.96
N VAL A 115 12.71 5.92 -0.95
CA VAL A 115 11.27 6.23 -0.92
C VAL A 115 11.05 7.71 -1.24
N LYS A 116 9.95 8.02 -1.95
CA LYS A 116 9.62 9.39 -2.34
C LYS A 116 8.43 9.94 -1.60
N ASP A 117 7.38 9.14 -1.44
CA ASP A 117 6.16 9.57 -0.77
C ASP A 117 5.60 8.48 0.16
N ILE A 118 5.21 8.90 1.36
CA ILE A 118 4.43 8.11 2.30
C ILE A 118 2.95 8.51 2.21
N LEU A 119 2.08 7.53 1.98
CA LEU A 119 0.64 7.64 2.09
C LEU A 119 0.25 7.05 3.45
N LEU A 120 0.08 7.93 4.44
CA LEU A 120 -0.20 7.52 5.81
C LEU A 120 -1.70 7.37 6.02
N SER A 121 -2.18 6.15 6.25
CA SER A 121 -3.59 5.86 6.48
C SER A 121 -4.04 6.39 7.83
N VAL A 122 -4.90 7.41 7.81
CA VAL A 122 -5.42 8.10 8.99
C VAL A 122 -6.92 8.35 8.79
N ASP A 123 -7.74 7.64 9.55
CA ASP A 123 -9.20 7.71 9.50
C ASP A 123 -9.82 7.01 10.71
N ALA A 124 -11.15 7.14 10.84
CA ALA A 124 -11.91 6.54 11.92
C ALA A 124 -11.67 5.03 12.05
N PHE A 125 -11.48 4.31 10.94
CA PHE A 125 -11.45 2.86 10.95
C PHE A 125 -10.08 2.29 11.36
N HIS A 126 -8.99 2.91 10.92
CA HIS A 126 -7.66 2.56 11.41
C HIS A 126 -7.56 2.82 12.91
N GLN A 127 -8.01 4.01 13.34
CA GLN A 127 -7.89 4.46 14.74
C GLN A 127 -8.87 3.80 15.71
N GLU A 128 -9.83 2.99 15.24
CA GLU A 128 -10.60 2.07 16.11
C GLU A 128 -9.71 1.03 16.81
N THR A 129 -8.58 0.67 16.19
CA THR A 129 -7.71 -0.43 16.65
C THR A 129 -6.25 -0.02 16.80
N ILE A 130 -5.84 1.07 16.15
CA ILE A 130 -4.47 1.59 16.15
C ILE A 130 -4.40 2.85 17.03
N PRO A 131 -3.52 2.89 18.04
CA PRO A 131 -3.33 4.10 18.84
C PRO A 131 -2.75 5.23 17.98
N LEU A 132 -3.28 6.44 18.17
CA LEU A 132 -2.92 7.59 17.33
C LEU A 132 -1.53 8.16 17.64
N ASP A 133 -1.11 8.16 18.91
CA ASP A 133 0.14 8.84 19.33
C ASP A 133 1.38 8.29 18.60
N PRO A 134 1.59 6.96 18.48
CA PRO A 134 2.73 6.43 17.71
C PRO A 134 2.65 6.76 16.21
N VAL A 135 1.44 6.83 15.64
CA VAL A 135 1.23 7.19 14.23
C VAL A 135 1.60 8.65 13.99
N MET A 136 1.18 9.55 14.89
CA MET A 136 1.56 10.96 14.84
C MET A 136 3.08 11.13 15.01
N TYR A 137 3.68 10.40 15.94
CA TYR A 137 5.14 10.44 16.15
C TYR A 137 5.91 9.92 14.92
N PHE A 138 5.46 8.84 14.28
CA PHE A 138 6.02 8.40 13.01
C PHE A 138 5.92 9.49 11.94
N ALA A 139 4.76 10.15 11.81
CA ALA A 139 4.57 11.25 10.86
C ALA A 139 5.52 12.43 11.13
N GLU A 140 5.76 12.77 12.40
CA GLU A 140 6.75 13.77 12.81
C GLU A 140 8.18 13.38 12.42
N CYS A 141 8.56 12.10 12.57
CA CYS A 141 9.86 11.62 12.14
C CYS A 141 10.03 11.71 10.62
N ILE A 142 9.03 11.32 9.85
CA ILE A 142 9.06 11.46 8.38
C ILE A 142 9.17 12.92 7.95
N LYS A 143 8.52 13.86 8.65
CA LYS A 143 8.62 15.30 8.37
C LYS A 143 10.03 15.88 8.56
N LYS A 144 10.90 15.21 9.33
CA LYS A 144 12.31 15.59 9.52
C LYS A 144 13.21 15.04 8.40
N GLU A 145 12.70 14.11 7.60
CA GLU A 145 13.39 13.46 6.50
C GLU A 145 13.19 14.17 5.16
N THR A 146 13.88 13.69 4.11
CA THR A 146 13.86 14.31 2.77
C THR A 146 12.75 13.78 1.85
N ILE A 147 11.81 13.02 2.40
CA ILE A 147 10.73 12.35 1.67
C ILE A 147 9.38 13.02 1.93
N GLY A 148 8.47 12.91 0.97
CA GLY A 148 7.12 13.44 1.08
C GLY A 148 6.25 12.57 2.00
N ILE A 149 5.26 13.20 2.61
CA ILE A 149 4.21 12.53 3.38
C ILE A 149 2.87 13.22 3.14
N ARG A 150 1.82 12.42 2.98
CA ARG A 150 0.43 12.87 2.91
C ARG A 150 -0.47 11.94 3.71
N LEU A 151 -1.49 12.50 4.35
CA LEU A 151 -2.52 11.70 4.99
C LEU A 151 -3.45 11.11 3.92
N SER A 152 -3.81 9.84 4.06
CA SER A 152 -4.62 9.09 3.11
C SER A 152 -5.83 8.48 3.83
N PRO A 153 -6.93 9.24 4.01
CA PRO A 153 -8.11 8.75 4.74
C PRO A 153 -8.95 7.77 3.92
N ALA A 154 -9.64 6.84 4.59
CA ALA A 154 -10.75 6.10 4.02
C ALA A 154 -12.10 6.81 4.27
N TRP A 155 -12.88 7.00 3.22
CA TRP A 155 -14.21 7.62 3.25
C TRP A 155 -15.31 6.59 3.00
N LEU A 156 -16.36 6.62 3.82
CA LEU A 156 -17.54 5.79 3.65
C LEU A 156 -18.56 6.49 2.76
N VAL A 157 -19.08 5.78 1.75
CA VAL A 157 -19.99 6.27 0.69
C VAL A 157 -19.38 7.33 -0.23
N SER A 158 -18.96 8.46 0.32
CA SER A 158 -18.25 9.53 -0.40
C SER A 158 -17.48 10.41 0.58
N MET A 159 -16.58 11.27 0.07
CA MET A 159 -15.84 12.24 0.90
C MET A 159 -16.77 13.27 1.57
N ASP A 160 -17.89 13.61 0.94
CA ASP A 160 -18.81 14.66 1.41
C ASP A 160 -19.92 14.11 2.33
N ASP A 161 -20.03 12.79 2.48
CA ASP A 161 -21.06 12.17 3.30
C ASP A 161 -20.84 12.50 4.80
N ASN A 162 -21.95 12.67 5.53
CA ASN A 162 -21.98 13.09 6.94
C ASN A 162 -22.24 11.92 7.92
N ASN A 163 -21.97 10.69 7.51
CA ASN A 163 -22.02 9.54 8.41
C ASN A 163 -21.04 9.68 9.61
N PRO A 164 -21.27 8.92 10.70
CA PRO A 164 -20.44 9.00 11.90
C PRO A 164 -18.96 8.74 11.66
N TYR A 165 -18.62 7.83 10.75
CA TYR A 165 -17.23 7.48 10.44
C TYR A 165 -16.52 8.64 9.73
N ASN A 166 -17.12 9.24 8.71
CA ASN A 166 -16.54 10.40 8.03
C ASN A 166 -16.41 11.61 8.95
N CYS A 167 -17.38 11.82 9.86
CA CYS A 167 -17.28 12.84 10.89
C CYS A 167 -16.06 12.61 11.80
N GLU A 168 -15.85 11.37 12.23
CA GLU A 168 -14.70 11.03 13.07
C GLU A 168 -13.37 11.06 12.30
N THR A 169 -13.34 10.61 11.05
CA THR A 169 -12.17 10.77 10.15
C THR A 169 -11.75 12.24 10.08
N ARG A 170 -12.69 13.17 9.88
CA ARG A 170 -12.39 14.61 9.89
C ARG A 170 -11.85 15.08 11.26
N ASN A 171 -12.39 14.58 12.37
CA ASN A 171 -11.87 14.91 13.70
C ASN A 171 -10.43 14.42 13.91
N ILE A 172 -10.11 13.21 13.46
CA ILE A 172 -8.77 12.63 13.55
C ILE A 172 -7.80 13.42 12.66
N LEU A 173 -8.17 13.74 11.42
CA LEU A 173 -7.35 14.53 10.51
C LEU A 173 -6.99 15.90 11.10
N ARG A 174 -7.91 16.56 11.81
CA ARG A 174 -7.62 17.84 12.50
C ARG A 174 -6.48 17.73 13.52
N LYS A 175 -6.27 16.56 14.13
CA LYS A 175 -5.17 16.35 15.09
C LYS A 175 -3.78 16.43 14.43
N PHE A 176 -3.69 16.26 13.10
CA PHE A 176 -2.46 16.40 12.34
C PHE A 176 -2.22 17.81 11.79
N GLU A 177 -3.14 18.76 11.98
CA GLU A 177 -3.01 20.13 11.45
C GLU A 177 -1.72 20.81 11.94
N SER A 178 -1.32 20.58 13.19
CA SER A 178 -0.08 21.09 13.76
C SER A 178 1.18 20.64 13.02
N LEU A 179 1.13 19.49 12.33
CA LEU A 179 2.25 18.94 11.57
C LEU A 179 2.32 19.50 10.14
N SER A 180 1.29 20.23 9.70
CA SER A 180 1.19 20.78 8.34
C SER A 180 1.46 19.71 7.27
N ILE A 181 0.86 18.53 7.45
CA ILE A 181 0.89 17.43 6.48
C ILE A 181 -0.30 17.60 5.54
N PRO A 182 -0.11 17.57 4.21
CA PRO A 182 -1.22 17.64 3.28
C PRO A 182 -2.13 16.43 3.41
N VAL A 183 -3.44 16.65 3.30
CA VAL A 183 -4.45 15.59 3.23
C VAL A 183 -4.69 15.25 1.76
N GLY A 184 -4.43 14.02 1.36
CA GLY A 184 -4.77 13.50 0.04
C GLY A 184 -6.26 13.22 -0.09
N SER A 185 -6.72 12.89 -1.30
CA SER A 185 -8.12 12.52 -1.54
C SER A 185 -8.54 11.26 -0.77
N GLY A 186 -7.57 10.39 -0.45
CA GLY A 186 -7.85 9.11 0.17
C GLY A 186 -8.58 8.17 -0.79
N ASN A 187 -9.24 7.15 -0.23
CA ASN A 187 -10.04 6.19 -0.97
C ASN A 187 -11.50 6.19 -0.50
N ILE A 188 -12.41 5.93 -1.42
CA ILE A 188 -13.80 5.58 -1.08
C ILE A 188 -13.83 4.08 -0.80
N ILE A 189 -14.43 3.68 0.31
CA ILE A 189 -14.48 2.28 0.72
C ILE A 189 -15.32 1.47 -0.26
N PHE A 190 -14.71 0.43 -0.82
CA PHE A 190 -15.37 -0.54 -1.69
C PHE A 190 -16.04 -1.65 -0.84
N PRO A 191 -17.28 -2.09 -1.15
CA PRO A 191 -18.01 -3.09 -0.37
C PRO A 191 -17.50 -4.52 -0.58
N CYS A 192 -16.27 -4.79 -0.16
CA CYS A 192 -15.67 -6.13 -0.10
C CYS A 192 -15.14 -6.46 1.30
N GLY A 193 -14.73 -7.71 1.53
CA GLY A 193 -14.14 -8.15 2.78
C GLY A 193 -14.91 -7.74 4.04
N ASN A 194 -14.20 -7.10 4.98
CA ASN A 194 -14.76 -6.60 6.22
C ASN A 194 -15.74 -5.44 5.97
N ALA A 195 -15.52 -4.60 4.95
CA ALA A 195 -16.42 -3.49 4.66
C ALA A 195 -17.83 -4.00 4.38
N LYS A 196 -17.97 -5.01 3.51
CA LYS A 196 -19.26 -5.64 3.23
C LYS A 196 -19.92 -6.23 4.48
N LYS A 197 -19.11 -6.81 5.38
CA LYS A 197 -19.58 -7.46 6.61
C LYS A 197 -20.06 -6.48 7.68
N TYR A 198 -19.33 -5.40 7.91
CA TYR A 198 -19.56 -4.49 9.04
C TYR A 198 -20.19 -3.16 8.65
N LEU A 199 -20.11 -2.77 7.38
CA LEU A 199 -20.63 -1.53 6.83
C LEU A 199 -21.70 -1.78 5.76
N GLY A 200 -22.19 -3.02 5.66
CA GLY A 200 -23.20 -3.46 4.68
C GLY A 200 -24.40 -2.52 4.55
N ASP A 201 -24.90 -2.00 5.67
CA ASP A 201 -26.06 -1.11 5.73
C ASP A 201 -25.84 0.27 5.06
N TYR A 202 -24.59 0.63 4.74
CA TYR A 202 -24.24 1.87 4.03
C TYR A 202 -24.15 1.68 2.52
N PHE A 203 -24.22 0.44 2.03
CA PHE A 203 -24.12 0.13 0.62
C PHE A 203 -25.50 -0.23 0.07
N ASP A 204 -25.81 0.32 -1.10
CA ASP A 204 -27.03 0.00 -1.82
C ASP A 204 -26.89 -1.37 -2.48
N PRO A 205 -27.72 -2.36 -2.10
CA PRO A 205 -27.66 -3.71 -2.68
C PRO A 205 -27.98 -3.74 -4.18
N ASP A 206 -28.67 -2.72 -4.71
CA ASP A 206 -29.05 -2.62 -6.11
C ASP A 206 -28.00 -1.86 -6.96
N THR A 207 -26.98 -1.29 -6.31
CA THR A 207 -25.87 -0.61 -7.00
C THR A 207 -24.77 -1.60 -7.35
N ASP A 208 -24.36 -1.61 -8.63
CA ASP A 208 -23.18 -2.32 -9.10
C ASP A 208 -21.93 -1.46 -8.83
N TYR A 209 -21.23 -1.76 -7.73
CA TYR A 209 -20.01 -1.06 -7.38
C TYR A 209 -18.85 -1.57 -8.24
N THR A 210 -18.23 -0.68 -9.02
CA THR A 210 -16.99 -1.00 -9.75
C THR A 210 -15.83 -1.17 -8.77
N ASN A 211 -15.14 -2.31 -8.84
CA ASN A 211 -13.96 -2.56 -8.01
C ASN A 211 -12.80 -1.65 -8.45
N PRO A 212 -12.35 -0.69 -7.62
CA PRO A 212 -11.26 0.21 -7.99
C PRO A 212 -9.90 -0.51 -8.05
N TYR A 213 -9.82 -1.76 -7.59
CA TYR A 213 -8.63 -2.59 -7.58
C TYR A 213 -8.60 -3.63 -8.70
N GLU A 214 -9.64 -3.68 -9.54
CA GLU A 214 -9.68 -4.60 -10.68
C GLU A 214 -8.91 -4.00 -11.87
N ASP A 215 -7.85 -4.70 -12.27
CA ASP A 215 -7.09 -4.37 -13.48
C ASP A 215 -7.72 -5.00 -14.73
N ASP A 216 -7.56 -4.35 -15.88
CA ASP A 216 -7.92 -4.94 -17.18
C ASP A 216 -6.90 -6.04 -17.54
N PRO A 217 -7.27 -7.33 -17.53
CA PRO A 217 -6.34 -8.42 -17.80
C PRO A 217 -5.83 -8.41 -19.25
N LYS A 218 -6.45 -7.61 -20.14
CA LYS A 218 -6.02 -7.43 -21.52
C LYS A 218 -5.13 -6.19 -21.73
N ASP A 219 -4.97 -5.33 -20.72
CA ASP A 219 -4.09 -4.15 -20.73
C ASP A 219 -3.47 -3.91 -19.34
N ILE A 220 -2.55 -4.79 -18.95
CA ILE A 220 -1.87 -4.71 -17.65
C ILE A 220 -0.96 -3.47 -17.61
N ARG A 221 -1.31 -2.53 -16.74
CA ARG A 221 -0.57 -1.27 -16.52
C ARG A 221 0.23 -1.26 -15.22
N ALA A 222 -0.24 -1.99 -14.21
CA ALA A 222 0.46 -2.29 -12.98
C ALA A 222 0.68 -3.80 -12.88
N ILE A 223 1.88 -4.22 -12.48
CA ILE A 223 2.14 -5.62 -12.16
C ILE A 223 2.25 -5.75 -10.65
N SER A 224 1.33 -6.51 -10.06
CA SER A 224 1.18 -6.64 -8.61
C SER A 224 1.63 -8.01 -8.14
N PHE A 225 2.44 -8.02 -7.09
CA PHE A 225 3.05 -9.21 -6.50
C PHE A 225 2.49 -9.43 -5.09
N ASP A 226 1.98 -10.63 -4.86
CA ASP A 226 1.52 -11.06 -3.54
C ASP A 226 2.68 -11.44 -2.63
N CYS A 227 2.44 -11.44 -1.31
CA CYS A 227 3.47 -11.77 -0.33
C CYS A 227 3.94 -13.24 -0.39
N ASP A 228 3.22 -14.12 -1.07
CA ASP A 228 3.64 -15.50 -1.36
C ASP A 228 4.44 -15.64 -2.68
N GLY A 229 4.69 -14.52 -3.36
CA GLY A 229 5.38 -14.45 -4.65
C GLY A 229 4.47 -14.65 -5.87
N SER A 230 3.17 -14.81 -5.71
CA SER A 230 2.23 -14.91 -6.83
C SER A 230 2.18 -13.60 -7.62
N VAL A 231 2.12 -13.70 -8.94
CA VAL A 231 2.05 -12.57 -9.87
C VAL A 231 1.54 -13.05 -11.23
N LEU A 232 0.59 -12.31 -11.81
CA LEU A 232 -0.12 -12.76 -13.02
C LEU A 232 -0.62 -14.21 -12.81
N ASN A 233 -0.28 -15.14 -13.71
CA ASN A 233 -0.63 -16.57 -13.60
C ASN A 233 0.57 -17.43 -13.16
N GLY A 234 1.55 -16.83 -12.46
CA GLY A 234 2.80 -17.47 -12.05
C GLY A 234 3.26 -17.09 -10.65
N ASN A 235 4.49 -17.48 -10.31
CA ASN A 235 5.09 -17.18 -9.01
C ASN A 235 6.62 -16.98 -9.12
N ILE A 236 7.13 -15.86 -8.58
CA ILE A 236 8.55 -15.46 -8.70
C ILE A 236 9.52 -16.27 -7.85
N ILE A 237 9.04 -17.09 -6.93
CA ILE A 237 9.88 -18.02 -6.17
C ILE A 237 10.26 -19.21 -7.07
N ASN A 238 9.37 -19.59 -7.98
CA ASN A 238 9.51 -20.79 -8.80
C ASN A 238 10.03 -20.50 -10.21
N ASN A 239 9.78 -19.29 -10.73
CA ASN A 239 10.08 -18.92 -12.11
C ASN A 239 10.65 -17.51 -12.21
N CYS A 240 11.44 -17.26 -13.24
CA CYS A 240 11.89 -15.92 -13.63
C CYS A 240 10.69 -15.06 -14.04
N ILE A 241 10.63 -13.80 -13.60
CA ILE A 241 9.49 -12.92 -13.91
C ILE A 241 9.37 -12.67 -15.41
N THR A 242 10.49 -12.64 -16.14
CA THR A 242 10.44 -12.47 -17.59
C THR A 242 9.73 -13.62 -18.31
N ASP A 243 9.80 -14.84 -17.77
CA ASP A 243 9.12 -16.00 -18.36
C ASP A 243 7.63 -16.02 -18.02
N ILE A 244 7.27 -15.66 -16.77
CA ILE A 244 5.88 -15.44 -16.36
C ILE A 244 5.22 -14.41 -17.28
N MET A 245 5.88 -13.26 -17.48
CA MET A 245 5.37 -12.19 -18.34
C MET A 245 5.25 -12.60 -19.81
N LYS A 246 6.18 -13.41 -20.35
CA LYS A 246 6.10 -13.90 -21.74
C LYS A 246 4.93 -14.87 -21.93
N GLN A 247 4.64 -15.69 -20.93
CA GLN A 247 3.62 -16.74 -20.98
C GLN A 247 2.23 -16.25 -20.56
N TYR A 248 2.11 -15.05 -19.99
CA TYR A 248 0.85 -14.51 -19.54
C TYR A 248 -0.22 -14.46 -20.66
N THR A 249 -1.35 -15.08 -20.38
CA THR A 249 -2.57 -14.98 -21.17
C THR A 249 -3.71 -14.72 -20.20
N PRO A 250 -4.59 -13.73 -20.47
CA PRO A 250 -5.79 -13.54 -19.68
C PRO A 250 -6.69 -14.78 -19.82
N ASP A 251 -7.36 -15.15 -18.72
CA ASP A 251 -8.36 -16.22 -18.70
C ASP A 251 -9.62 -15.86 -19.51
#